data_AF-A0A1M6KM31-F1
#
_entry.id   AF-A0A1M6KM31-F1
#
_cell.length_a   1.000
_cell.length_b   1.000
_cell.length_c   1.000
_cell.angle_alpha   90.00
_cell.angle_beta   90.00
_cell.angle_gamma   90.00
#
_symmetry.space_group_name_H-M   'P 1'
#
loop_
_entity.id
_entity.type
_entity.pdbx_description
1 polymer ?
#
loop_
_entity_poly.entity_id
_entity_poly.type
_entity_poly.pdbx_seq_one_letter_code
_entity_poly.pdbx_strand_id
1 'polypeptide(L)'
;MKRVKGNVILNVILITSLCTVFLNGIFLIAMHSSEINSLKRKEQREINSEVDKRKEAVNSAIIECFDSSNKIDENKLKSLKRRYDDFEIYYEDTKGIVVKKKLSGSVFEYHYFKCEKNDKNIIFLKESKYYEIK
;
A
#
# COMPACT_ATOMS: atom_id res chain seq x y z
N MET A 1 25.50 -37.89 69.27
CA MET A 1 25.31 -37.25 67.94
C MET A 1 23.91 -37.56 67.40
N LYS A 2 22.86 -36.76 67.68
CA LYS A 2 21.49 -36.95 67.14
C LYS A 2 20.80 -35.66 66.64
N ARG A 3 21.51 -34.52 66.53
CA ARG A 3 20.93 -33.24 66.08
C ARG A 3 21.09 -32.92 64.58
N VAL A 4 21.80 -33.76 63.82
CA VAL A 4 22.14 -33.45 62.41
C VAL A 4 20.98 -33.76 61.43
N LYS A 5 20.11 -34.73 61.73
CA LYS A 5 19.09 -35.20 60.79
C LYS A 5 17.93 -34.22 60.56
N GLY A 6 17.53 -33.44 61.57
CA GLY A 6 16.41 -32.48 61.44
C GLY A 6 16.72 -31.28 60.54
N ASN A 7 17.97 -30.82 60.54
CA ASN A 7 18.40 -29.66 59.76
C ASN A 7 18.49 -29.95 58.25
N VAL A 8 18.82 -31.20 57.89
CA VAL A 8 18.87 -31.65 56.49
C VAL A 8 17.46 -31.70 55.88
N ILE A 9 16.48 -32.23 56.62
CA ILE A 9 15.09 -32.32 56.14
C ILE A 9 14.50 -30.91 55.95
N LEU A 10 14.76 -30.00 56.90
CA LEU A 10 14.29 -28.62 56.80
C LEU A 10 14.88 -27.89 55.58
N ASN A 11 16.17 -28.08 55.29
CA ASN A 11 16.80 -27.49 54.10
C ASN A 11 16.22 -28.06 52.79
N VAL A 12 15.92 -29.35 52.74
CA VAL A 12 15.30 -29.97 51.55
C VAL A 12 13.91 -29.38 51.30
N ILE A 13 13.10 -29.17 52.36
CA ILE A 13 11.78 -28.55 52.24
C ILE A 13 11.90 -27.11 51.74
N LEU A 14 12.84 -26.33 52.28
CA LEU A 14 13.08 -24.94 51.86
C LEU A 14 13.51 -24.86 50.40
N ILE A 15 14.44 -25.71 49.97
CA ILE A 15 14.89 -25.76 48.56
C ILE A 15 13.73 -26.13 47.64
N THR A 16 12.93 -27.14 48.02
CA THR A 16 11.78 -27.57 47.20
C THR A 16 10.74 -26.46 47.08
N SER A 17 10.48 -25.72 48.15
CA SER A 17 9.57 -24.55 48.13
C SER A 17 10.10 -23.39 47.30
N LEU A 18 11.41 -23.16 47.28
CA LEU A 18 12.02 -22.14 46.43
C LEU A 18 11.89 -22.53 44.96
N CYS A 19 12.21 -23.78 44.63
CA CYS A 19 12.11 -24.28 43.25
C CYS A 19 10.70 -24.16 42.68
N THR A 20 9.63 -24.43 43.45
CA THR A 20 8.26 -24.30 42.97
C THR A 20 7.88 -22.85 42.68
N VAL A 21 8.33 -21.89 43.50
CA VAL A 21 8.11 -20.45 43.23
C VAL A 21 8.85 -20.01 41.96
N PHE A 22 10.10 -20.43 41.78
CA PHE A 22 10.87 -20.13 40.57
C PHE A 22 10.21 -20.71 39.31
N LEU A 23 9.76 -21.97 39.35
CA LEU A 23 9.10 -22.61 38.22
C LEU A 23 7.77 -21.93 37.84
N ASN A 24 6.96 -21.54 38.84
CA ASN A 24 5.72 -20.80 38.59
C ASN A 24 5.98 -19.41 37.99
N GLY A 25 7.04 -18.72 38.43
CA GLY A 25 7.45 -17.43 37.86
C GLY A 25 7.84 -17.54 36.38
N ILE A 26 8.65 -18.55 36.04
CA ILE A 26 9.05 -18.81 34.65
C ILE A 26 7.82 -19.16 33.77
N PHE A 27 6.90 -19.98 34.29
CA PHE A 27 5.69 -20.37 33.58
C PHE A 27 4.79 -19.16 33.24
N LEU A 28 4.60 -18.24 34.19
CA LEU A 28 3.81 -17.02 33.97
C LEU A 28 4.42 -16.10 32.92
N ILE A 29 5.75 -15.92 32.94
CA ILE A 29 6.47 -15.11 31.94
C ILE A 29 6.36 -15.75 30.55
N ALA A 30 6.47 -17.08 30.45
CA ALA A 30 6.31 -17.80 29.19
C ALA A 30 4.88 -17.68 28.63
N MET A 31 3.85 -17.76 29.48
CA MET A 31 2.46 -17.56 29.07
C MET A 31 2.24 -16.13 28.51
N HIS A 32 2.65 -15.10 29.24
CA HIS A 32 2.51 -13.70 28.77
C HIS A 32 3.28 -13.43 27.47
N SER A 33 4.48 -13.98 27.34
CA SER A 33 5.27 -13.85 26.12
C SER A 33 4.61 -14.51 24.90
N SER A 34 3.92 -15.64 25.12
CA SER A 34 3.15 -16.35 24.09
C SER A 34 1.94 -15.53 23.62
N GLU A 35 1.19 -14.93 24.55
CA GLU A 35 0.03 -14.09 24.24
C GLU A 35 0.42 -12.84 23.44
N ILE A 36 1.50 -12.16 23.83
CA ILE A 36 2.02 -10.99 23.09
C ILE A 36 2.44 -11.37 21.67
N ASN A 37 3.10 -12.53 21.49
CA ASN A 37 3.48 -13.00 20.16
C ASN A 37 2.28 -13.39 19.30
N SER A 38 1.22 -13.90 19.90
CA SER A 38 -0.04 -14.19 19.21
C SER A 38 -0.72 -12.91 18.71
N LEU A 39 -0.78 -11.87 19.55
CA LEU A 39 -1.32 -10.55 19.20
C LEU A 39 -0.51 -9.89 18.08
N LYS A 40 0.83 -9.86 18.18
CA LYS A 40 1.71 -9.34 17.12
C LYS A 40 1.53 -10.07 15.78
N ARG A 41 1.35 -11.39 15.79
CA ARG A 41 1.08 -12.18 14.58
C ARG A 41 -0.30 -11.93 13.98
N LYS A 42 -1.27 -11.43 14.75
CA LYS A 42 -2.60 -11.08 14.26
C LYS A 42 -2.58 -9.70 13.59
N GLU A 43 -2.00 -8.69 14.26
CA GLU A 43 -1.86 -7.33 13.70
C GLU A 43 -1.05 -7.32 12.39
N GLN A 44 0.06 -8.07 12.34
CA GLN A 44 0.87 -8.15 11.12
C GLN A 44 0.10 -8.77 9.94
N ARG A 45 -0.82 -9.70 10.19
CA ARG A 45 -1.67 -10.30 9.14
C ARG A 45 -2.69 -9.31 8.61
N GLU A 46 -3.27 -8.50 9.48
CA GLU A 46 -4.22 -7.44 9.10
C GLU A 46 -3.52 -6.35 8.28
N ILE A 47 -2.32 -5.92 8.71
CA ILE A 47 -1.50 -4.94 7.97
C ILE A 47 -1.10 -5.48 6.59
N ASN A 48 -0.63 -6.73 6.51
CA ASN A 48 -0.23 -7.32 5.22
C ASN A 48 -1.42 -7.46 4.26
N SER A 49 -2.59 -7.86 4.76
CA SER A 49 -3.82 -7.95 3.96
C SER A 49 -4.25 -6.60 3.40
N GLU A 50 -4.18 -5.53 4.20
CA GLU A 50 -4.49 -4.17 3.76
C GLU A 50 -3.46 -3.64 2.72
N VAL A 51 -2.18 -3.93 2.93
CA VAL A 51 -1.11 -3.58 1.96
C VAL A 51 -1.32 -4.29 0.63
N ASP A 52 -1.69 -5.57 0.64
CA ASP A 52 -1.91 -6.34 -0.58
C ASP A 52 -3.16 -5.85 -1.34
N LYS A 53 -4.25 -5.51 -0.64
CA LYS A 53 -5.42 -4.84 -1.25
C LYS A 53 -5.06 -3.52 -1.91
N ARG A 54 -4.22 -2.71 -1.27
CA ARG A 54 -3.75 -1.44 -1.85
C ARG A 54 -2.84 -1.66 -3.06
N LYS A 55 -1.96 -2.66 -3.04
CA LYS A 55 -1.14 -3.03 -4.21
C LYS A 55 -1.99 -3.54 -5.36
N GLU A 56 -3.01 -4.35 -5.10
CA GLU A 56 -3.92 -4.85 -6.12
C GLU A 56 -4.75 -3.72 -6.74
N ALA A 57 -5.24 -2.78 -5.93
CA ALA A 57 -5.91 -1.57 -6.42
C ALA A 57 -4.98 -0.68 -7.27
N VAL A 58 -3.73 -0.49 -6.85
CA VAL A 58 -2.73 0.28 -7.60
C VAL A 58 -2.36 -0.42 -8.91
N ASN A 59 -2.15 -1.74 -8.89
CA ASN A 59 -1.83 -2.53 -10.08
C ASN A 59 -3.01 -2.60 -11.05
N SER A 60 -4.24 -2.67 -10.54
CA SER A 60 -5.47 -2.61 -11.34
C SER A 60 -5.73 -1.23 -11.94
N ALA A 61 -5.17 -0.18 -11.33
CA ALA A 61 -5.22 1.20 -11.83
C ALA A 61 -4.06 1.56 -12.78
N ILE A 62 -3.17 0.60 -13.11
CA ILE A 62 -2.16 0.81 -14.16
C ILE A 62 -2.89 0.80 -15.51
N ILE A 63 -3.16 1.99 -16.02
CA ILE A 63 -3.75 2.19 -17.34
C ILE A 63 -2.61 2.14 -18.35
N GLU A 64 -2.42 0.99 -18.99
CA GLU A 64 -1.59 0.90 -20.19
C GLU A 64 -2.18 1.85 -21.24
N CYS A 65 -1.35 2.80 -21.68
CA CYS A 65 -1.83 3.92 -22.49
C CYS A 65 -1.79 3.67 -23.97
N PHE A 66 -0.91 2.77 -24.39
CA PHE A 66 -0.64 2.47 -25.78
C PHE A 66 -1.17 1.09 -26.15
N ASP A 67 -1.62 0.95 -27.39
CA ASP A 67 -1.74 -0.34 -28.05
C ASP A 67 -0.36 -0.94 -28.36
N SER A 68 -0.35 -2.15 -28.90
CA SER A 68 0.88 -2.85 -29.31
C SER A 68 1.68 -2.12 -30.40
N SER A 69 1.12 -1.07 -31.02
CA SER A 69 1.73 -0.23 -32.04
C SER A 69 2.26 1.10 -31.50
N ASN A 70 2.34 1.28 -30.17
CA ASN A 70 2.72 2.53 -29.51
C ASN A 70 1.82 3.73 -29.87
N LYS A 71 0.55 3.49 -30.21
CA LYS A 71 -0.49 4.53 -30.39
C LYS A 71 -1.45 4.49 -29.22
N ILE A 72 -2.07 5.61 -28.87
CA ILE A 72 -3.05 5.62 -27.75
C ILE A 72 -4.15 4.60 -28.06
N ASP A 73 -4.41 3.69 -27.13
CA ASP A 73 -5.41 2.64 -27.30
C ASP A 73 -6.77 3.25 -27.68
N GLU A 74 -7.41 2.72 -28.73
CA GLU A 74 -8.61 3.30 -29.32
C GLU A 74 -9.78 3.37 -28.31
N ASN A 75 -9.87 2.43 -27.38
CA ASN A 75 -10.90 2.44 -26.34
C ASN A 75 -10.61 3.50 -25.29
N LYS A 76 -9.33 3.71 -24.93
CA LYS A 76 -8.91 4.82 -24.05
C LYS A 76 -9.16 6.16 -24.72
N LEU A 77 -8.85 6.28 -26.01
CA LEU A 77 -9.15 7.47 -26.78
C LEU A 77 -10.65 7.76 -26.84
N LYS A 78 -11.50 6.74 -27.08
CA LYS A 78 -12.96 6.87 -27.01
C LYS A 78 -13.44 7.28 -25.61
N SER A 79 -12.86 6.73 -24.55
CA SER A 79 -13.20 7.10 -23.17
C SER A 79 -12.80 8.54 -22.84
N LEU A 80 -11.63 9.01 -23.29
CA LEU A 80 -11.20 10.40 -23.16
C LEU A 80 -12.12 11.33 -23.95
N LYS A 81 -12.43 10.99 -25.21
CA LYS A 81 -13.37 11.76 -26.05
C LYS A 81 -14.76 11.86 -25.44
N ARG A 82 -15.21 10.85 -24.68
CA ARG A 82 -16.47 10.93 -23.92
C ARG A 82 -16.40 11.81 -22.68
N ARG A 83 -15.23 11.91 -22.04
CA ARG A 83 -15.03 12.73 -20.83
C ARG A 83 -14.88 14.22 -21.16
N TYR A 84 -14.31 14.51 -22.34
CA TYR A 84 -14.07 15.85 -22.87
C TYR A 84 -14.83 16.04 -24.19
N ASP A 85 -16.08 15.60 -24.25
CA ASP A 85 -16.92 15.67 -25.45
C ASP A 85 -17.25 17.11 -25.85
N ASP A 86 -17.19 18.02 -24.88
CA ASP A 86 -17.31 19.46 -25.01
C ASP A 86 -15.99 20.18 -25.37
N PHE A 87 -14.88 19.45 -25.55
CA PHE A 87 -13.60 19.98 -26.02
C PHE A 87 -13.33 19.57 -27.48
N GLU A 88 -12.72 20.47 -28.23
CA GLU A 88 -12.20 20.20 -29.57
C GLU A 88 -10.81 19.58 -29.49
N ILE A 89 -10.52 18.59 -30.34
CA ILE A 89 -9.15 18.08 -30.48
C ILE A 89 -8.31 19.14 -31.17
N TYR A 90 -7.35 19.71 -30.44
CA TYR A 90 -6.42 20.70 -30.97
C TYR A 90 -5.21 20.06 -31.65
N TYR A 91 -4.72 18.96 -31.09
CA TYR A 91 -3.54 18.25 -31.57
C TYR A 91 -3.58 16.79 -31.12
N GLU A 92 -3.18 15.86 -31.97
CA GLU A 92 -3.07 14.44 -31.64
C GLU A 92 -1.80 13.88 -32.31
N ASP A 93 -0.91 13.28 -31.51
CA ASP A 93 0.28 12.59 -31.99
C ASP A 93 0.45 11.23 -31.30
N THR A 94 1.56 10.55 -31.62
CA THR A 94 1.88 9.25 -31.03
C THR A 94 2.27 9.32 -29.55
N LYS A 95 2.47 10.52 -28.98
CA LYS A 95 2.94 10.72 -27.60
C LYS A 95 1.84 11.28 -26.70
N GLY A 96 0.81 11.88 -27.26
CA GLY A 96 -0.27 12.52 -26.52
C GLY A 96 -1.35 13.18 -27.37
N ILE A 97 -2.35 13.72 -26.69
CA ILE A 97 -3.45 14.47 -27.28
C ILE A 97 -3.64 15.78 -26.51
N VAL A 98 -3.86 16.88 -27.23
CA VAL A 98 -4.28 18.17 -26.69
C VAL A 98 -5.72 18.39 -27.08
N VAL A 99 -6.58 18.62 -26.10
CA VAL A 99 -7.96 19.08 -26.33
C VAL A 99 -8.10 20.51 -25.81
N LYS A 100 -8.92 21.33 -26.47
CA LYS A 100 -9.16 22.72 -26.11
C LYS A 100 -10.66 23.01 -26.03
N LYS A 101 -11.06 23.90 -25.12
CA LYS A 101 -12.44 24.41 -25.03
C LYS A 101 -12.42 25.92 -24.89
N LYS A 102 -13.29 26.59 -25.63
CA LYS A 102 -13.52 28.02 -25.45
C LYS A 102 -14.42 28.22 -24.23
N LEU A 103 -13.95 28.99 -23.25
CA LEU A 103 -14.74 29.27 -22.04
C LEU A 103 -15.65 30.49 -22.22
N SER A 104 -15.05 31.65 -22.48
CA SER A 104 -15.76 32.90 -22.74
C SER A 104 -14.83 33.91 -23.40
N GLY A 105 -15.37 34.84 -24.20
CA GLY A 105 -14.58 35.87 -24.87
C GLY A 105 -13.41 35.28 -25.67
N SER A 106 -12.18 35.62 -25.28
CA SER A 106 -10.94 35.10 -25.85
C SER A 106 -10.21 34.08 -24.98
N VAL A 107 -10.87 33.54 -23.95
CA VAL A 107 -10.28 32.58 -23.01
C VAL A 107 -10.47 31.15 -23.50
N PHE A 108 -9.36 30.41 -23.58
CA PHE A 108 -9.32 28.99 -23.94
C PHE A 108 -8.72 28.16 -22.81
N GLU A 109 -9.33 27.01 -22.55
CA GLU A 109 -8.85 25.98 -21.64
C GLU A 109 -8.23 24.85 -22.45
N TYR A 110 -7.01 24.45 -22.11
CA TYR A 110 -6.30 23.37 -22.78
C TYR A 110 -5.98 22.25 -21.79
N HIS A 111 -6.21 21.01 -22.23
CA HIS A 111 -5.80 19.81 -21.53
C HIS A 111 -4.86 19.00 -22.41
N TYR A 112 -3.66 18.74 -21.91
CA TYR A 112 -2.65 17.91 -22.54
C TYR A 112 -2.56 16.56 -21.83
N PHE A 113 -2.79 15.49 -22.58
CA PHE A 113 -2.66 14.12 -22.10
C PHE A 113 -1.44 13.50 -22.77
N LYS A 114 -0.47 13.06 -21.97
CA LYS A 114 0.77 12.44 -22.46
C LYS A 114 1.02 11.13 -21.75
N CYS A 115 1.49 10.14 -22.49
CA CYS A 115 1.94 8.89 -21.87
C CYS A 115 3.37 9.09 -21.33
N GLU A 116 3.56 8.92 -20.03
CA GLU A 116 4.86 9.01 -19.38
C GLU A 116 5.30 7.64 -18.83
N LYS A 117 6.61 7.40 -18.81
CA LYS A 117 7.22 6.26 -18.13
C LYS A 117 7.75 6.74 -16.79
N ASN A 118 7.45 6.01 -15.71
CA ASN A 118 8.12 6.24 -14.42
C ASN A 118 9.44 5.45 -14.32
N ASP A 119 10.14 5.62 -13.21
CA ASP A 119 11.43 4.96 -12.91
C ASP A 119 11.34 3.42 -12.88
N LYS A 120 10.13 2.86 -12.83
CA LYS A 120 9.85 1.42 -12.86
C LYS A 120 9.43 0.93 -14.25
N ASN A 121 9.63 1.74 -15.29
CA ASN A 121 9.20 1.48 -16.68
C ASN A 121 7.67 1.29 -16.86
N ILE A 122 6.86 1.74 -15.90
CA ILE A 122 5.40 1.69 -16.00
C ILE A 122 4.93 2.88 -16.86
N ILE A 123 4.13 2.60 -17.88
CA ILE A 123 3.53 3.61 -18.77
C ILE A 123 2.18 4.04 -18.19
N PHE A 124 1.95 5.36 -18.03
CA PHE A 124 0.69 5.92 -17.54
C PHE A 124 0.34 7.24 -18.24
N LEU A 125 -0.95 7.59 -18.26
CA LEU A 125 -1.45 8.78 -18.95
C LEU A 125 -1.48 9.93 -17.93
N LYS A 126 -0.66 10.95 -18.19
CA LYS A 126 -0.59 12.15 -17.37
C LYS A 126 -1.35 13.28 -18.03
N GLU A 127 -2.20 13.93 -17.25
CA GLU A 127 -2.93 15.13 -17.64
C GLU A 127 -2.19 16.38 -17.16
N SER A 128 -2.18 17.43 -17.98
CA SER A 128 -1.70 18.77 -17.64
C SER A 128 -2.66 19.81 -18.21
N LYS A 129 -2.92 20.86 -17.44
CA LYS A 129 -3.95 21.86 -17.76
C LYS A 129 -3.35 23.26 -17.79
N TYR A 130 -3.73 24.06 -18.78
CA TYR A 130 -3.39 25.49 -18.82
C TYR A 130 -4.48 26.33 -19.51
N TYR A 131 -4.41 27.64 -19.32
CA TYR A 131 -5.35 28.62 -19.86
C TYR A 131 -4.61 29.62 -20.76
N GLU A 132 -5.23 30.00 -21.87
CA GLU A 132 -4.72 31.03 -22.79
C GLU A 132 -5.77 32.13 -22.96
N ILE A 133 -5.33 33.39 -22.98
CA ILE A 133 -6.16 34.57 -23.31
C ILE A 133 -5.62 35.17 -24.60
N LYS A 134 -6.45 35.29 -25.63
CA LYS A 134 -6.10 35.88 -26.93
C LYS A 134 -6.57 37.31 -27.14
#